data_AF-A0A238J3W0-F1
#
_entry.id   AF-A0A238J3W0-F1
#
_cell.length_a   1.000
_cell.length_b   1.000
_cell.length_c   1.000
_cell.angle_alpha   90.00
_cell.angle_beta   90.00
_cell.angle_gamma   90.00
#
_symmetry.space_group_name_H-M   'P 1'
#
loop_
_entity.id
_entity.type
_entity.pdbx_description
1 polymer ?
#
loop_
_entity_poly.entity_id
_entity_poly.type
_entity_poly.pdbx_seq_one_letter_code
_entity_poly.pdbx_strand_id
1 'polypeptide(L)'
;MRGYVFISSGAISTKHPKKYPARLQQILNLRYLFSVCSEEDAPINIEKASRVESLDALPKLKSLLHWAVINSDKIVIDDFRRIFRKVPFMQRKDMIKELAAFAPVFWEARYEGRSFAAALRDDLREFITIDGRIKTEIDPDTRELAELGKAPIKMRRRQTQLARISSAEKRSMAADILARKIARIQSELHQDRKSSTLRSVADEANERGLKTSRGGTWSPPTVKRMLDRAKKLENKT
;
A
#
# COMPACT_ATOMS: atom_id res chain seq x y z
N MET A 1 8.08 12.72 19.90
CA MET A 1 8.33 11.58 18.98
C MET A 1 7.13 11.32 18.05
N ARG A 2 7.31 10.75 16.85
CA ARG A 2 6.20 10.30 15.97
C ARG A 2 6.45 8.93 15.35
N GLY A 3 5.38 8.17 15.12
CA GLY A 3 5.42 6.86 14.48
C GLY A 3 5.18 6.93 12.98
N TYR A 4 5.83 6.05 12.23
CA TYR A 4 5.65 5.86 10.80
C TYR A 4 5.43 4.37 10.48
N VAL A 5 4.32 4.08 9.79
CA VAL A 5 3.93 2.72 9.40
C VAL A 5 3.90 2.64 7.88
N PHE A 6 4.79 1.80 7.33
CA PHE A 6 4.87 1.56 5.91
C PHE A 6 4.03 0.34 5.50
N ILE A 7 3.14 0.53 4.53
CA ILE A 7 2.30 -0.53 3.99
C ILE A 7 2.68 -0.79 2.53
N SER A 8 3.26 -1.96 2.32
CA SER A 8 3.85 -2.33 1.03
C SER A 8 2.85 -2.97 0.04
N SER A 9 1.71 -3.45 0.54
CA SER A 9 0.67 -4.14 -0.23
C SER A 9 -0.67 -4.15 0.53
N GLY A 10 -1.76 -4.56 -0.13
CA GLY A 10 -3.11 -4.56 0.45
C GLY A 10 -3.89 -3.27 0.19
N ALA A 11 -5.20 -3.24 0.41
CA ALA A 11 -5.99 -2.03 0.20
C ALA A 11 -5.70 -0.98 1.30
N ILE A 12 -5.66 0.32 0.96
CA ILE A 12 -5.66 1.42 1.97
C ILE A 12 -7.02 1.51 2.69
N SER A 13 -7.98 0.72 2.21
CA SER A 13 -9.38 0.76 2.54
C SER A 13 -9.63 0.29 3.97
N THR A 14 -9.43 1.17 4.95
CA THR A 14 -10.45 1.56 5.94
C THR A 14 -9.86 2.50 6.98
N LYS A 15 -10.69 3.44 7.45
CA LYS A 15 -10.43 4.31 8.61
C LYS A 15 -10.04 3.52 9.88
N HIS A 16 -10.37 2.23 9.98
CA HIS A 16 -10.08 1.41 11.15
C HIS A 16 -8.77 0.60 11.06
N PRO A 17 -7.83 0.78 12.01
CA PRO A 17 -6.57 0.03 12.11
C PRO A 17 -6.73 -1.50 12.19
N LYS A 18 -7.84 -1.99 12.75
CA LYS A 18 -8.08 -3.42 13.03
C LYS A 18 -8.25 -4.32 11.79
N LYS A 19 -8.37 -3.77 10.58
CA LYS A 19 -8.65 -4.57 9.35
C LYS A 19 -7.42 -5.11 8.62
N TYR A 20 -6.19 -4.78 9.06
CA TYR A 20 -4.96 -5.27 8.42
C TYR A 20 -3.95 -5.76 9.47
N PRO A 21 -3.78 -7.08 9.66
CA PRO A 21 -2.92 -7.60 10.73
C PRO A 21 -1.45 -7.20 10.60
N ALA A 22 -0.93 -7.07 9.37
CA ALA A 22 0.45 -6.58 9.14
C ALA A 22 0.66 -5.10 9.49
N ARG A 23 -0.42 -4.28 9.45
CA ARG A 23 -0.42 -2.90 9.96
C ARG A 23 -0.54 -2.91 11.48
N LEU A 24 -1.37 -3.81 12.03
CA LEU A 24 -1.60 -3.91 13.46
C LEU A 24 -0.30 -4.22 14.20
N GLN A 25 0.50 -5.19 13.72
CA GLN A 25 1.77 -5.50 14.38
C GLN A 25 2.74 -4.31 14.39
N GLN A 26 2.89 -3.60 13.26
CA GLN A 26 3.72 -2.39 13.21
C GLN A 26 3.23 -1.32 14.20
N ILE A 27 1.91 -1.12 14.28
CA ILE A 27 1.31 -0.17 15.23
C ILE A 27 1.56 -0.62 16.67
N LEU A 28 1.39 -1.90 16.98
CA LEU A 28 1.62 -2.44 18.32
C LEU A 28 3.08 -2.29 18.74
N ASN A 29 4.03 -2.61 17.84
CA ASN A 29 5.45 -2.45 18.11
C ASN A 29 5.80 -0.98 18.39
N LEU A 30 5.28 -0.05 17.59
CA LEU A 30 5.47 1.39 17.83
C LEU A 30 4.83 1.84 19.13
N ARG A 31 3.60 1.40 19.43
CA ARG A 31 2.91 1.75 20.68
C ARG A 31 3.64 1.23 21.92
N TYR A 32 4.19 0.02 21.85
CA TYR A 32 5.00 -0.54 22.91
C TYR A 32 6.27 0.29 23.14
N LEU A 33 7.00 0.65 22.08
CA LEU A 33 8.15 1.54 22.22
C LEU A 33 7.74 2.89 22.82
N PHE A 34 6.61 3.44 22.38
CA PHE A 34 6.11 4.71 22.88
C PHE A 34 5.75 4.67 24.36
N SER A 35 5.13 3.59 24.86
CA SER A 35 4.90 3.43 26.30
C SER A 35 6.20 3.34 27.08
N VAL A 36 7.22 2.64 26.57
CA VAL A 36 8.55 2.56 27.21
C VAL A 36 9.22 3.95 27.28
N CYS A 37 8.96 4.82 26.30
CA CYS A 37 9.47 6.19 26.27
C CYS A 37 8.54 7.24 26.93
N SER A 38 7.47 6.83 27.60
CA SER A 38 6.46 7.74 28.19
C SER A 38 5.81 8.70 27.15
N GLU A 39 5.60 8.21 25.93
CA GLU A 39 5.12 8.95 24.75
C GLU A 39 3.85 8.29 24.17
N GLU A 40 2.97 7.80 25.04
CA GLU A 40 1.83 6.92 24.72
C GLU A 40 0.91 7.49 23.62
N ASP A 41 0.74 8.82 23.61
CA ASP A 41 -0.11 9.56 22.69
C ASP A 41 0.60 9.99 21.38
N ALA A 42 1.86 9.62 21.19
CA ALA A 42 2.62 9.99 19.99
C ALA A 42 1.86 9.58 18.71
N PRO A 43 1.75 10.49 17.72
CA PRO A 43 0.93 10.27 16.55
C PRO A 43 1.57 9.23 15.62
N ILE A 44 0.76 8.28 15.14
CA ILE A 44 1.19 7.27 14.17
C ILE A 44 0.70 7.61 12.78
N ASN A 45 1.65 7.83 11.88
CA ASN A 45 1.44 8.17 10.50
C ASN A 45 1.56 6.93 9.62
N ILE A 46 0.57 6.72 8.76
CA ILE A 46 0.57 5.57 7.84
C ILE A 46 0.72 6.06 6.42
N GLU A 47 1.55 5.38 5.65
CA GLU A 47 1.76 5.61 4.22
C GLU A 47 1.78 4.25 3.50
N LYS A 48 1.20 4.22 2.29
CA LYS A 48 1.20 3.03 1.46
C LYS A 48 1.87 3.34 0.13
N ALA A 49 2.91 2.58 -0.19
CA ALA A 49 3.50 2.56 -1.52
C ALA A 49 3.79 1.11 -1.95
N SER A 50 3.44 0.77 -3.18
CA SER A 50 3.73 -0.56 -3.75
C SER A 50 5.14 -0.68 -4.32
N ARG A 51 5.74 0.46 -4.68
CA ARG A 51 7.08 0.63 -5.25
C ARG A 51 7.61 1.97 -4.72
N VAL A 52 8.88 1.98 -4.32
CA VAL A 52 9.54 3.16 -3.72
C VAL A 52 10.83 3.39 -4.51
N GLU A 53 10.81 4.33 -5.45
CA GLU A 53 11.99 4.54 -6.29
C GLU A 53 12.99 5.53 -5.69
N SER A 54 12.47 6.43 -4.87
CA SER A 54 13.19 7.46 -4.12
C SER A 54 12.35 7.85 -2.91
N LEU A 55 12.86 8.75 -2.07
CA LEU A 55 12.13 9.33 -0.96
C LEU A 55 10.91 10.15 -1.43
N ASP A 56 10.92 10.67 -2.66
CA ASP A 56 9.76 11.37 -3.25
C ASP A 56 8.57 10.44 -3.50
N ALA A 57 8.81 9.13 -3.63
CA ALA A 57 7.73 8.13 -3.67
C ALA A 57 7.07 7.91 -2.29
N LEU A 58 7.61 8.52 -1.23
CA LEU A 58 7.11 8.51 0.15
C LEU A 58 6.93 9.94 0.68
N PRO A 59 6.04 10.75 0.06
CA PRO A 59 5.91 12.16 0.38
C PRO A 59 5.54 12.41 1.86
N LYS A 60 4.80 11.48 2.50
CA LYS A 60 4.46 11.63 3.91
C LYS A 60 5.66 11.37 4.81
N LEU A 61 6.42 10.31 4.56
CA LEU A 61 7.69 10.09 5.26
C LEU A 61 8.63 11.28 5.08
N LYS A 62 8.84 11.73 3.84
CA LYS A 62 9.71 12.88 3.53
C LYS A 62 9.31 14.12 4.34
N SER A 63 8.01 14.45 4.34
CA SER A 63 7.48 15.58 5.11
C SER A 63 7.70 15.42 6.62
N LEU A 64 7.51 14.21 7.15
CA LEU A 64 7.74 13.91 8.57
C LEU A 64 9.22 14.02 8.94
N LEU A 65 10.14 13.57 8.09
CA LEU A 65 11.58 13.68 8.33
C LEU A 65 12.03 15.14 8.37
N HIS A 66 11.59 15.97 7.42
CA HIS A 66 11.85 17.41 7.47
C HIS A 66 11.26 18.07 8.72
N TRP A 67 10.01 17.74 9.07
CA TRP A 67 9.39 18.22 10.31
C TRP A 67 10.23 17.83 11.53
N ALA A 68 10.73 16.61 11.60
CA ALA A 68 11.55 16.13 12.72
C ALA A 68 12.89 16.85 12.83
N VAL A 69 13.55 17.16 11.70
CA VAL A 69 14.76 18.01 11.69
C VAL A 69 14.47 19.39 12.27
N ILE A 70 13.40 20.06 11.82
CA ILE A 70 13.03 21.41 12.28
C ILE A 70 12.70 21.42 13.77
N ASN A 71 12.00 20.39 14.26
CA ASN A 71 11.51 20.32 15.63
C ASN A 71 12.46 19.58 16.58
N SER A 72 13.65 19.17 16.11
CA SER A 72 14.59 18.33 16.87
C SER A 72 13.93 17.07 17.48
N ASP A 73 12.99 16.47 16.74
CA ASP A 73 12.23 15.29 17.17
C ASP A 73 12.63 14.04 16.36
N LYS A 74 12.01 12.90 16.65
CA LYS A 74 12.30 11.59 16.06
C LYS A 74 11.10 11.06 15.28
N ILE A 75 11.37 10.49 14.12
CA ILE A 75 10.46 9.64 13.37
C ILE A 75 10.87 8.19 13.57
N VAL A 76 9.95 7.37 14.09
CA VAL A 76 10.21 5.95 14.34
C VAL A 76 9.41 5.07 13.39
N ILE A 77 10.10 4.18 12.67
CA ILE A 77 9.50 3.10 11.90
C ILE A 77 9.65 1.76 12.62
N ASP A 78 8.78 0.80 12.38
CA ASP A 78 8.94 -0.56 12.92
C ASP A 78 10.29 -1.20 12.52
N ASP A 79 10.63 -1.15 11.22
CA ASP A 79 11.82 -1.78 10.65
C ASP A 79 12.17 -1.12 9.30
N PHE A 80 13.39 -0.61 9.14
CA PHE A 80 13.84 0.07 7.92
C PHE A 80 13.73 -0.82 6.67
N ARG A 81 13.95 -2.12 6.84
CA ARG A 81 13.93 -3.13 5.76
C ARG A 81 12.59 -3.18 5.02
N ARG A 82 11.51 -2.75 5.67
CA ARG A 82 10.19 -2.67 5.05
C ARG A 82 10.17 -1.72 3.86
N ILE A 83 10.87 -0.58 3.96
CA ILE A 83 11.02 0.37 2.87
C ILE A 83 11.92 -0.23 1.80
N PHE A 84 13.13 -0.70 2.16
CA PHE A 84 14.14 -1.17 1.21
C PHE A 84 13.71 -2.37 0.36
N ARG A 85 12.84 -3.26 0.87
CA ARG A 85 12.24 -4.33 0.03
C ARG A 85 11.43 -3.76 -1.15
N LYS A 86 10.87 -2.56 -1.01
CA LYS A 86 10.10 -1.89 -2.08
C LYS A 86 10.92 -0.97 -2.95
N VAL A 87 12.21 -0.82 -2.63
CA VAL A 87 13.17 -0.11 -3.45
C VAL A 87 13.79 -1.08 -4.46
N PRO A 88 13.66 -0.84 -5.77
CA PRO A 88 14.38 -1.60 -6.79
C PRO A 88 15.86 -1.67 -6.48
N PHE A 89 16.50 -2.81 -6.70
CA PHE A 89 17.90 -3.05 -6.35
C PHE A 89 18.83 -1.91 -6.81
N MET A 90 18.68 -1.48 -8.06
CA MET A 90 19.49 -0.42 -8.68
C MET A 90 19.34 0.95 -7.99
N GLN A 91 18.24 1.19 -7.27
CA GLN A 91 17.92 2.47 -6.62
C GLN A 91 18.21 2.46 -5.11
N ARG A 92 18.58 1.30 -4.51
CA ARG A 92 18.80 1.19 -3.06
C ARG A 92 19.94 2.09 -2.56
N LYS A 93 21.01 2.22 -3.34
CA LYS A 93 22.15 3.07 -3.00
C LYS A 93 21.74 4.55 -2.92
N ASP A 94 20.94 5.01 -3.87
CA ASP A 94 20.49 6.40 -3.90
C ASP A 94 19.47 6.67 -2.81
N MET A 95 18.54 5.75 -2.56
CA MET A 95 17.63 5.82 -1.41
C MET A 95 18.38 5.88 -0.06
N ILE A 96 19.46 5.11 0.10
CA ILE A 96 20.32 5.19 1.29
C ILE A 96 20.91 6.59 1.44
N LYS A 97 21.45 7.17 0.36
CA LYS A 97 22.02 8.52 0.39
C LYS A 97 20.97 9.57 0.75
N GLU A 98 19.78 9.48 0.18
CA GLU A 98 18.66 10.39 0.48
C GLU A 98 18.26 10.30 1.95
N LEU A 99 18.11 9.09 2.51
CA LEU A 99 17.77 8.88 3.91
C LEU A 99 18.92 9.22 4.86
N ALA A 100 20.18 9.12 4.43
CA ALA A 100 21.35 9.43 5.25
C ALA A 100 21.36 10.90 5.69
N ALA A 101 20.80 11.81 4.90
CA ALA A 101 20.62 13.21 5.27
C ALA A 101 19.70 13.40 6.49
N PHE A 102 18.83 12.42 6.78
CA PHE A 102 17.90 12.41 7.92
C PHE A 102 18.30 11.41 9.00
N ALA A 103 19.50 10.85 8.93
CA ALA A 103 19.93 9.76 9.78
C ALA A 103 19.87 10.03 11.31
N PRO A 104 20.07 11.27 11.81
CA PRO A 104 19.93 11.58 13.24
C PRO A 104 18.48 11.52 13.76
N VAL A 105 17.50 11.80 12.90
CA VAL A 105 16.08 11.91 13.29
C VAL A 105 15.24 10.71 12.87
N PHE A 106 15.77 9.82 12.04
CA PHE A 106 15.07 8.61 11.59
C PHE A 106 15.54 7.38 12.37
N TRP A 107 14.61 6.73 13.06
CA TRP A 107 14.87 5.64 13.99
C TRP A 107 14.03 4.43 13.64
N GLU A 108 14.51 3.23 13.93
CA GLU A 108 13.71 2.01 13.92
C GLU A 108 13.41 1.54 15.34
N ALA A 109 12.23 0.97 15.53
CA ALA A 109 11.78 0.42 16.81
C ALA A 109 12.38 -0.97 17.11
N ARG A 110 12.91 -1.64 16.09
CA ARG A 110 13.64 -2.89 16.26
C ARG A 110 14.90 -2.64 17.11
N TYR A 111 15.26 -3.60 17.96
CA TYR A 111 16.48 -3.57 18.78
C TYR A 111 16.57 -2.37 19.74
N GLU A 112 15.52 -2.15 20.56
CA GLU A 112 15.50 -1.12 21.62
C GLU A 112 15.56 0.34 21.13
N GLY A 113 15.43 0.58 19.82
CA GLY A 113 15.46 1.93 19.26
C GLY A 113 16.83 2.28 18.69
N ARG A 114 16.98 2.11 17.38
CA ARG A 114 18.25 2.34 16.68
C ARG A 114 18.11 3.47 15.66
N SER A 115 19.03 4.42 15.65
CA SER A 115 19.06 5.45 14.61
C SER A 115 19.48 4.88 13.26
N PHE A 116 19.02 5.48 12.17
CA PHE A 116 19.41 5.07 10.81
C PHE A 116 20.93 5.24 10.62
N ALA A 117 21.55 6.24 11.26
CA ALA A 117 23.00 6.41 11.24
C ALA A 117 23.75 5.20 11.81
N ALA A 118 23.25 4.64 12.93
CA ALA A 118 23.80 3.42 13.49
C ALA A 118 23.55 2.24 12.56
N ALA A 119 22.33 2.08 12.03
CA ALA A 119 21.96 0.97 11.14
C ALA A 119 22.79 0.95 9.85
N LEU A 120 23.13 2.12 9.29
CA LEU A 120 24.00 2.22 8.13
C LEU A 120 25.42 1.68 8.35
N ARG A 121 25.91 1.61 9.60
CA ARG A 121 27.24 1.05 9.87
C ARG A 121 27.21 -0.48 9.89
N ASP A 122 26.20 -1.07 10.51
CA ASP A 122 26.22 -2.51 10.77
C ASP A 122 25.39 -3.31 9.74
N ASP A 123 24.35 -2.70 9.17
CA ASP A 123 23.34 -3.38 8.35
C ASP A 123 23.35 -2.94 6.88
N LEU A 124 24.36 -2.17 6.43
CA LEU A 124 24.43 -1.65 5.06
C LEU A 124 24.30 -2.77 4.01
N ARG A 125 24.99 -3.88 4.24
CA ARG A 125 24.94 -5.04 3.34
C ARG A 125 23.53 -5.60 3.26
N GLU A 126 22.83 -5.70 4.39
CA GLU A 126 21.45 -6.19 4.43
C GLU A 126 20.52 -5.28 3.63
N PHE A 127 20.61 -3.95 3.81
CA PHE A 127 19.77 -3.01 3.06
C PHE A 127 19.97 -3.12 1.55
N ILE A 128 21.19 -3.40 1.09
CA ILE A 128 21.49 -3.57 -0.34
C ILE A 128 20.97 -4.91 -0.87
N THR A 129 21.08 -6.01 -0.11
CA THR A 129 20.80 -7.37 -0.61
C THR A 129 19.42 -7.91 -0.22
N ILE A 130 18.56 -7.12 0.41
CA ILE A 130 17.29 -7.62 0.94
C ILE A 130 16.26 -8.01 -0.12
N ASP A 131 16.21 -9.30 -0.45
CA ASP A 131 15.20 -9.84 -1.38
C ASP A 131 14.29 -10.92 -0.73
N GLY A 132 14.65 -11.41 0.46
CA GLY A 132 13.88 -12.43 1.21
C GLY A 132 12.72 -11.87 2.02
N ARG A 133 11.94 -12.71 2.74
CA ARG A 133 10.91 -12.29 3.74
C ARG A 133 11.58 -11.79 5.03
N ILE A 134 10.99 -10.78 5.69
CA ILE A 134 11.51 -10.26 6.97
C ILE A 134 11.02 -11.26 8.00
N LYS A 135 11.96 -11.96 8.63
CA LYS A 135 11.67 -12.67 9.87
C LYS A 135 11.53 -11.58 10.95
N THR A 136 10.32 -11.40 11.45
CA THR A 136 10.10 -10.63 12.67
C THR A 136 10.65 -11.46 13.82
N GLU A 137 11.89 -11.18 14.21
CA GLU A 137 12.62 -11.84 15.31
C GLU A 137 12.35 -11.18 16.67
N ILE A 138 11.34 -10.31 16.75
CA ILE A 138 10.87 -9.91 18.06
C ILE A 138 10.15 -11.14 18.62
N ASP A 139 10.80 -11.79 19.57
CA ASP A 139 10.16 -12.65 20.56
C ASP A 139 9.74 -11.73 21.70
N PRO A 140 8.61 -11.01 21.59
CA PRO A 140 8.10 -10.29 22.75
C PRO A 140 7.79 -11.36 23.78
N ASP A 141 8.12 -11.12 25.05
CA ASP A 141 7.61 -11.95 26.13
C ASP A 141 6.09 -12.07 25.97
N THR A 142 5.67 -13.26 25.52
CA THR A 142 4.60 -13.36 24.52
C THR A 142 3.24 -13.39 25.16
N ARG A 143 3.12 -13.26 26.49
CA ARG A 143 1.83 -13.36 27.16
C ARG A 143 0.92 -12.18 26.84
N GLU A 144 1.39 -10.95 26.99
CA GLU A 144 0.52 -9.77 26.83
C GLU A 144 0.26 -9.44 25.34
N LEU A 145 1.30 -9.49 24.50
CA LEU A 145 1.17 -9.28 23.05
C LEU A 145 0.54 -10.48 22.34
N ALA A 146 0.64 -11.71 22.84
CA ALA A 146 -0.16 -12.82 22.30
C ALA A 146 -1.58 -12.83 22.87
N GLU A 147 -1.88 -12.27 24.03
CA GLU A 147 -3.27 -12.05 24.45
C GLU A 147 -3.94 -10.96 23.61
N LEU A 148 -3.24 -9.88 23.29
CA LEU A 148 -3.71 -8.84 22.37
C LEU A 148 -3.65 -9.27 20.88
N GLY A 149 -2.72 -10.17 20.52
CA GLY A 149 -2.37 -10.57 19.15
C GLY A 149 -2.87 -11.95 18.70
N LYS A 150 -3.39 -12.79 19.61
CA LYS A 150 -4.17 -14.00 19.28
C LYS A 150 -5.57 -13.60 18.86
N ALA A 151 -5.67 -12.85 17.77
CA ALA A 151 -6.72 -13.14 16.82
C ALA A 151 -6.55 -14.64 16.45
N PRO A 152 -7.49 -15.53 16.81
CA PRO A 152 -7.36 -16.96 16.52
C PRO A 152 -6.96 -17.15 15.04
N ILE A 153 -6.26 -18.22 14.67
CA ILE A 153 -5.95 -18.51 13.24
C ILE A 153 -7.19 -18.35 12.36
N LYS A 154 -8.37 -18.71 12.90
CA LYS A 154 -9.69 -18.46 12.31
C LYS A 154 -9.97 -16.97 12.01
N MET A 155 -9.65 -16.07 12.93
CA MET A 155 -9.79 -14.62 12.74
C MET A 155 -8.79 -14.07 11.69
N ARG A 156 -7.54 -14.56 11.62
CA ARG A 156 -6.59 -14.17 10.54
C ARG A 156 -7.08 -14.62 9.15
N ARG A 157 -7.61 -15.85 9.05
CA ARG A 157 -8.27 -16.35 7.83
C ARG A 157 -9.49 -15.50 7.48
N ARG A 158 -10.34 -15.19 8.47
CA ARG A 158 -11.51 -14.32 8.30
C ARG A 158 -11.12 -12.92 7.84
N GLN A 159 -10.07 -12.31 8.40
CA GLN A 159 -9.57 -11.01 7.95
C GLN A 159 -9.07 -11.05 6.50
N THR A 160 -8.31 -12.07 6.13
CA THR A 160 -7.84 -12.25 4.75
C THR A 160 -9.02 -12.44 3.79
N GLN A 161 -10.02 -13.23 4.20
CA GLN A 161 -11.25 -13.45 3.45
C GLN A 161 -12.04 -12.14 3.30
N LEU A 162 -12.24 -11.37 4.37
CA LEU A 162 -12.91 -10.06 4.33
C LEU A 162 -12.17 -9.06 3.44
N ALA A 163 -10.83 -9.04 3.49
CA ALA A 163 -10.02 -8.20 2.61
C ALA A 163 -10.15 -8.63 1.13
N ARG A 164 -10.21 -9.94 0.86
CA ARG A 164 -10.46 -10.47 -0.50
C ARG A 164 -11.85 -10.13 -0.99
N ILE A 165 -12.88 -10.26 -0.14
CA ILE A 165 -14.27 -9.89 -0.45
C ILE A 165 -14.34 -8.40 -0.77
N SER A 166 -13.86 -7.53 0.13
CA SER A 166 -13.87 -6.09 -0.08
C SER A 166 -13.09 -5.67 -1.33
N SER A 167 -11.96 -6.32 -1.61
CA SER A 167 -11.19 -6.06 -2.84
C SER A 167 -11.88 -6.60 -4.10
N ALA A 168 -12.66 -7.67 -3.99
CA ALA A 168 -13.46 -8.20 -5.09
C ALA A 168 -14.65 -7.28 -5.37
N GLU A 169 -15.35 -6.80 -4.34
CA GLU A 169 -16.45 -5.83 -4.45
C GLU A 169 -15.99 -4.55 -5.13
N LYS A 170 -14.86 -3.96 -4.68
CA LYS A 170 -14.32 -2.75 -5.31
C LYS A 170 -13.95 -2.95 -6.77
N ARG A 171 -13.34 -4.09 -7.11
CA ARG A 171 -13.02 -4.42 -8.51
C ARG A 171 -14.29 -4.66 -9.33
N SER A 172 -15.32 -5.26 -8.72
CA SER A 172 -16.63 -5.46 -9.35
C SER A 172 -17.29 -4.13 -9.67
N MET A 173 -17.40 -3.23 -8.69
CA MET A 173 -17.99 -1.90 -8.86
C MET A 173 -17.25 -1.09 -9.94
N ALA A 174 -15.92 -1.09 -9.93
CA ALA A 174 -15.14 -0.42 -10.97
C ALA A 174 -15.40 -1.02 -12.37
N ALA A 175 -15.52 -2.35 -12.47
CA ALA A 175 -15.87 -3.02 -13.72
C ALA A 175 -17.30 -2.70 -14.16
N ASP A 176 -18.25 -2.54 -13.24
CA ASP A 176 -19.64 -2.17 -13.53
C ASP A 176 -19.74 -0.76 -14.10
N ILE A 177 -18.99 0.18 -13.53
CA ILE A 177 -18.90 1.56 -14.04
C ILE A 177 -18.33 1.56 -15.47
N LEU A 178 -17.24 0.82 -15.71
CA LEU A 178 -16.65 0.71 -17.04
C LEU A 178 -17.59 0.03 -18.03
N ALA A 179 -18.31 -1.02 -17.62
CA ALA A 179 -19.29 -1.70 -18.45
C ALA A 179 -20.38 -0.75 -18.94
N ARG A 180 -20.94 0.08 -18.05
CA ARG A 180 -21.93 1.11 -18.41
C ARG A 180 -21.36 2.15 -19.37
N LYS A 181 -20.11 2.60 -19.17
CA LYS A 181 -19.44 3.55 -20.08
C LYS A 181 -19.28 2.97 -21.49
N ILE A 182 -18.85 1.71 -21.59
CA ILE A 182 -18.70 1.03 -22.89
C ILE A 182 -20.06 0.81 -23.57
N ALA A 183 -21.09 0.42 -22.82
CA ALA A 183 -22.45 0.30 -23.36
C ALA A 183 -22.96 1.63 -23.90
N ARG A 184 -22.70 2.74 -23.20
CA ARG A 184 -23.04 4.09 -23.68
C ARG A 184 -22.34 4.43 -25.01
N ILE A 185 -21.03 4.15 -25.13
CA ILE A 185 -20.28 4.38 -26.39
C ILE A 185 -20.91 3.56 -27.54
N GLN A 186 -21.30 2.30 -27.28
CA GLN A 186 -21.98 1.49 -28.28
C GLN A 186 -23.31 2.11 -28.73
N SER A 187 -24.12 2.61 -27.80
CA SER A 187 -25.39 3.27 -28.11
C SER A 187 -25.19 4.56 -28.91
N GLU A 188 -24.20 5.37 -28.56
CA GLU A 188 -23.85 6.59 -29.31
C GLU A 188 -23.43 6.25 -30.75
N LEU A 189 -22.55 5.27 -30.94
CA LEU A 189 -22.15 4.81 -32.29
C LEU A 189 -23.34 4.29 -33.10
N HIS A 190 -24.30 3.64 -32.46
CA HIS A 190 -25.51 3.16 -33.12
C HIS A 190 -26.44 4.31 -33.55
N GLN A 191 -26.58 5.35 -32.71
CA GLN A 191 -27.37 6.55 -33.01
C GLN A 191 -26.78 7.36 -34.17
N ASP A 192 -25.46 7.46 -34.24
CA ASP A 192 -24.72 8.15 -35.32
C ASP A 192 -24.76 7.40 -36.66
N ARG A 193 -25.51 6.29 -36.76
CA ARG A 193 -25.55 5.37 -37.92
C ARG A 193 -24.16 4.83 -38.31
N LYS A 194 -23.20 4.83 -37.38
CA LYS A 194 -21.89 4.20 -37.58
C LYS A 194 -22.01 2.70 -37.32
N SER A 195 -21.13 1.92 -37.96
CA SER A 195 -21.06 0.47 -37.72
C SER A 195 -20.66 0.18 -36.28
N SER A 196 -21.58 -0.32 -35.44
CA SER A 196 -21.37 -0.56 -34.00
C SER A 196 -20.68 -1.91 -33.70
N THR A 197 -19.66 -2.25 -34.49
CA THR A 197 -18.86 -3.48 -34.28
C THR A 197 -18.03 -3.38 -33.00
N LEU A 198 -17.67 -4.52 -32.41
CA LEU A 198 -16.78 -4.56 -31.23
C LEU A 198 -15.46 -3.83 -31.44
N ARG A 199 -14.96 -3.80 -32.68
CA ARG A 199 -13.74 -3.08 -33.06
C ARG A 199 -13.96 -1.56 -33.02
N SER A 200 -15.02 -1.07 -33.66
CA SER A 200 -15.35 0.38 -33.64
C SER A 200 -15.51 0.92 -32.22
N VAL A 201 -16.16 0.16 -31.32
CA VAL A 201 -16.34 0.56 -29.92
C VAL A 201 -15.00 0.59 -29.18
N ALA A 202 -14.09 -0.34 -29.47
CA ALA A 202 -12.75 -0.35 -28.88
C ALA A 202 -11.92 0.85 -29.35
N ASP A 203 -11.95 1.14 -30.65
CA ASP A 203 -11.21 2.24 -31.27
C ASP A 203 -11.72 3.59 -30.72
N GLU A 204 -13.04 3.80 -30.69
CA GLU A 204 -13.68 4.99 -30.12
C GLU A 204 -13.36 5.16 -28.63
N ALA A 205 -13.39 4.07 -27.85
CA ALA A 205 -13.03 4.13 -26.43
C ALA A 205 -11.55 4.53 -26.22
N ASN A 206 -10.65 4.02 -27.09
CA ASN A 206 -9.23 4.37 -27.06
C ASN A 206 -9.00 5.83 -27.48
N GLU A 207 -9.70 6.31 -28.51
CA GLU A 207 -9.65 7.69 -29.00
C GLU A 207 -10.10 8.68 -27.92
N ARG A 208 -11.15 8.34 -27.15
CA ARG A 208 -11.59 9.10 -25.97
C ARG A 208 -10.65 9.00 -24.76
N GLY A 209 -9.49 8.34 -24.91
CA GLY A 209 -8.51 8.16 -23.85
C GLY A 209 -8.96 7.23 -22.71
N LEU A 210 -10.06 6.48 -22.88
CA LEU A 210 -10.55 5.57 -21.85
C LEU A 210 -9.58 4.39 -21.73
N LYS A 211 -9.08 4.13 -20.52
CA LYS A 211 -8.23 2.97 -20.25
C LYS A 211 -9.03 1.85 -19.59
N THR A 212 -8.59 0.62 -19.81
CA THR A 212 -9.09 -0.55 -19.06
C THR A 212 -8.73 -0.44 -17.58
N SER A 213 -9.31 -1.28 -16.74
CA SER A 213 -9.01 -1.31 -15.29
C SER A 213 -7.53 -1.61 -14.96
N ARG A 214 -6.75 -2.12 -15.92
CA ARG A 214 -5.30 -2.35 -15.80
C ARG A 214 -4.45 -1.27 -16.48
N GLY A 215 -5.07 -0.20 -17.00
CA GLY A 215 -4.36 0.88 -17.71
C GLY A 215 -4.06 0.61 -19.18
N GLY A 216 -4.35 -0.59 -19.70
CA GLY A 216 -4.16 -0.94 -21.12
C GLY A 216 -5.26 -0.37 -22.03
N THR A 217 -5.02 -0.44 -23.33
CA THR A 217 -6.01 -0.10 -24.38
C THR A 217 -7.15 -1.11 -24.45
N TRP A 218 -8.27 -0.69 -25.00
CA TRP A 218 -9.42 -1.54 -25.28
C TRP A 218 -9.16 -2.41 -26.50
N SER A 219 -9.55 -3.68 -26.40
CA SER A 219 -9.54 -4.64 -27.51
C SER A 219 -10.96 -5.19 -27.72
N PRO A 220 -11.31 -5.67 -28.92
CA PRO A 220 -12.65 -6.20 -29.19
C PRO A 220 -13.11 -7.29 -28.22
N PRO A 221 -12.27 -8.27 -27.81
CA PRO A 221 -12.66 -9.25 -26.80
C PRO A 221 -12.95 -8.63 -25.41
N THR A 222 -12.21 -7.59 -25.02
CA THR A 222 -12.43 -6.88 -23.75
C THR A 222 -13.74 -6.10 -23.79
N VAL A 223 -14.04 -5.44 -24.92
CA VAL A 223 -15.32 -4.75 -25.14
C VAL A 223 -16.48 -5.74 -25.04
N LYS A 224 -16.40 -6.89 -25.71
CA LYS A 224 -17.44 -7.94 -25.64
C LYS A 224 -17.76 -8.31 -24.18
N ARG A 225 -16.74 -8.60 -23.38
CA ARG A 225 -16.92 -8.96 -21.95
C ARG A 225 -17.59 -7.84 -21.14
N MET A 226 -17.30 -6.58 -21.44
CA MET A 226 -17.91 -5.44 -20.76
C MET A 226 -19.37 -5.24 -21.18
N LEU A 227 -19.68 -5.40 -22.46
CA LEU A 227 -21.06 -5.34 -22.95
C LEU A 227 -21.91 -6.49 -22.40
N ASP A 228 -21.40 -7.72 -22.40
CA ASP A 228 -22.06 -8.87 -21.78
C ASP A 228 -22.32 -8.63 -20.29
N ARG A 229 -21.39 -7.95 -19.61
CA ARG A 229 -21.55 -7.54 -18.22
C ARG A 229 -22.62 -6.46 -18.05
N ALA A 230 -22.65 -5.45 -18.92
CA ALA A 230 -23.65 -4.38 -18.88
C ALA A 230 -25.08 -4.95 -19.04
N LYS A 231 -25.28 -5.85 -20.01
CA LYS A 231 -26.54 -6.57 -20.20
C LYS A 231 -26.99 -7.33 -18.94
N LYS A 232 -26.05 -7.99 -18.26
CA LYS A 232 -26.33 -8.68 -16.98
C LYS A 232 -26.70 -7.73 -15.84
N LEU A 233 -26.23 -6.49 -15.87
CA LEU A 233 -26.57 -5.48 -14.86
C LEU A 233 -27.97 -4.92 -15.11
N GLU A 234 -28.33 -4.70 -16.38
CA GLU A 234 -29.68 -4.25 -16.79
C GLU A 234 -30.75 -5.27 -16.38
N ASN A 235 -30.49 -6.56 -16.57
CA ASN A 235 -31.42 -7.64 -16.20
C ASN A 235 -31.56 -7.85 -14.68
N LYS A 236 -30.78 -7.17 -13.84
CA LYS A 236 -30.83 -7.29 -12.37
C LYS A 236 -31.55 -6.15 -11.68
N THR A 237 -31.79 -5.06 -12.41
CA THR A 237 -32.59 -3.91 -11.97
C THR A 237 -34.04 -4.12 -12.34
#